data_AF-A0A2V8SZM1-F1
#
_entry.id   AF-A0A2V8SZM1-F1
#
_cell.length_a   1.000
_cell.length_b   1.000
_cell.length_c   1.000
_cell.angle_alpha   90.00
_cell.angle_beta   90.00
_cell.angle_gamma   90.00
#
_symmetry.space_group_name_H-M   'P 1'
#
loop_
_entity.id
_entity.type
_entity.pdbx_description
1 polymer ?
#
loop_
_entity_poly.entity_id
_entity_poly.type
_entity_poly.pdbx_seq_one_letter_code
_entity_poly.pdbx_strand_id
1 'polypeptide(L)'
;MNGTHSLTRRTLAALVRVALVFALAAAVWGVYRRLPQGESAVEEGGEGQEEGATALHIRLRREGVGFPVSSEKTAVQLYPINMTAARNEFDSEQRPGQRFEEFAAKLMGDRQPLSVELDDRGEATVAVPPGKWWVHATVNGALELTWRLPVNVAGREKTVELTQKNAYSIAKKF
;
A
#
# COMPACT_ATOMS: atom_id res chain seq x y z
N MET A 1 -15.29 -65.62 31.27
CA MET A 1 -14.23 -64.74 30.71
C MET A 1 -14.81 -64.01 29.51
N ASN A 2 -15.08 -62.69 29.58
CA ASN A 2 -15.46 -61.82 28.45
C ASN A 2 -15.55 -60.33 28.89
N GLY A 3 -14.45 -59.76 29.40
CA GLY A 3 -14.42 -58.38 29.94
C GLY A 3 -13.53 -57.38 29.18
N THR A 4 -12.82 -57.82 28.15
CA THR A 4 -11.69 -57.06 27.56
C THR A 4 -12.02 -56.27 26.30
N HIS A 5 -13.18 -56.51 25.66
CA HIS A 5 -13.54 -55.84 24.40
C HIS A 5 -14.18 -54.45 24.56
N SER A 6 -14.71 -54.10 25.74
CA SER A 6 -15.37 -52.80 25.98
C SER A 6 -14.39 -51.69 26.37
N LEU A 7 -13.28 -52.05 27.03
CA LEU A 7 -12.23 -51.12 27.44
C LEU A 7 -11.40 -50.63 26.25
N THR A 8 -11.05 -51.52 25.32
CA THR A 8 -10.27 -51.19 24.11
C THR A 8 -11.01 -50.23 23.17
N ARG A 9 -12.33 -50.37 23.03
CA ARG A 9 -13.14 -49.44 22.23
C ARG A 9 -13.25 -48.05 22.86
N ARG A 10 -13.32 -47.96 24.19
CA ARG A 10 -13.37 -46.68 24.91
C ARG A 10 -12.05 -45.92 24.84
N THR A 11 -10.92 -46.61 25.00
CA THR A 11 -9.59 -45.98 24.88
C THR A 11 -9.31 -45.55 23.44
N LEU A 12 -9.69 -46.37 22.45
CA LEU A 12 -9.57 -46.01 21.04
C LEU A 12 -10.44 -44.79 20.70
N ALA A 13 -11.68 -44.73 21.17
CA ALA A 13 -12.56 -43.59 20.96
C ALA A 13 -12.02 -42.30 21.63
N ALA A 14 -11.40 -42.41 22.80
CA ALA A 14 -10.76 -41.29 23.46
C ALA A 14 -9.54 -40.78 22.68
N LEU A 15 -8.69 -41.69 22.18
CA LEU A 15 -7.53 -41.35 21.35
C LEU A 15 -7.94 -40.64 20.06
N VAL A 16 -8.98 -41.14 19.38
CA VAL A 16 -9.50 -40.51 18.16
C VAL A 16 -10.01 -39.09 18.43
N ARG A 17 -10.71 -38.87 19.55
CA ARG A 17 -11.19 -37.52 19.92
C ARG A 17 -10.03 -36.56 20.17
N VAL A 18 -8.99 -37.00 20.88
CA VAL A 18 -7.80 -36.18 21.14
C VAL A 18 -7.06 -35.88 19.84
N ALA A 19 -6.87 -36.88 18.97
CA ALA A 19 -6.25 -36.69 17.67
C ALA A 19 -7.01 -35.69 16.78
N LEU A 20 -8.35 -35.73 16.81
CA LEU A 20 -9.20 -34.80 16.07
C LEU A 20 -9.01 -33.35 16.54
N VAL A 21 -8.96 -33.14 17.86
CA VAL A 21 -8.74 -31.80 18.44
C VAL A 21 -7.36 -31.27 18.08
N PHE A 22 -6.32 -32.11 18.14
CA PHE A 22 -4.96 -31.74 17.72
C PHE A 22 -4.88 -31.41 16.23
N ALA A 23 -5.54 -32.19 15.37
CA ALA A 23 -5.60 -31.91 13.93
C ALA A 23 -6.30 -30.57 13.65
N LEU A 24 -7.37 -30.26 14.38
CA LEU A 24 -8.08 -28.98 14.25
C LEU A 24 -7.18 -27.81 14.67
N ALA A 25 -6.49 -27.94 15.81
CA ALA A 25 -5.57 -26.93 16.31
C ALA A 25 -4.38 -26.72 15.35
N ALA A 26 -3.82 -27.79 14.78
CA ALA A 26 -2.75 -27.72 13.80
C ALA A 26 -3.21 -27.07 12.49
N ALA A 27 -4.45 -27.32 12.05
CA ALA A 27 -5.03 -26.67 10.88
C ALA A 27 -5.22 -25.16 11.11
N VAL A 28 -5.77 -24.77 12.26
CA VAL A 28 -5.91 -23.36 12.65
C VAL A 28 -4.55 -22.68 12.73
N TRP A 29 -3.56 -23.33 13.36
CA TRP A 29 -2.19 -22.84 13.44
C TRP A 29 -1.53 -22.72 12.06
N GLY A 30 -1.77 -23.68 11.17
CA GLY A 30 -1.26 -23.67 9.80
C GLY A 30 -1.81 -22.51 8.97
N VAL A 31 -3.07 -22.14 9.16
CA VAL A 31 -3.68 -20.95 8.55
C VAL A 31 -3.05 -19.67 9.12
N TYR A 32 -2.88 -19.58 10.44
CA TYR A 32 -2.20 -18.44 11.06
C TYR A 32 -0.74 -18.30 10.63
N ARG A 33 -0.02 -19.41 10.46
CA ARG A 33 1.35 -19.46 9.92
C ARG A 33 1.43 -19.05 8.45
N ARG A 34 0.37 -19.32 7.67
CA ARG A 34 0.31 -18.99 6.23
C ARG A 34 -0.17 -17.57 5.96
N LEU A 35 -0.48 -16.79 6.99
CA LEU A 35 -0.45 -15.34 6.85
C LEU A 35 1.00 -14.97 6.56
N PRO A 36 1.29 -14.33 5.41
CA PRO A 36 2.66 -13.99 5.03
C PRO A 36 3.25 -13.11 6.13
N GLN A 37 4.15 -13.67 6.93
CA GLN A 37 5.14 -12.87 7.63
C GLN A 37 5.94 -12.20 6.52
N GLY A 38 5.90 -10.86 6.51
CA GLY A 38 6.40 -10.01 5.43
C GLY A 38 7.62 -10.61 4.73
N GLU A 39 7.43 -10.99 3.48
CA GLU A 39 8.51 -11.29 2.57
C GLU A 39 9.27 -9.98 2.36
N SER A 40 10.34 -9.83 3.15
CA SER A 40 11.42 -8.91 2.85
C SER A 40 12.05 -9.33 1.52
N ALA A 41 11.73 -8.59 0.47
CA ALA A 41 12.56 -8.49 -0.74
C ALA A 41 12.22 -7.20 -1.49
N VAL A 42 12.62 -6.07 -0.90
CA VAL A 42 13.02 -4.88 -1.66
C VAL A 42 14.36 -4.44 -1.06
N GLU A 43 15.42 -5.17 -1.41
CA GLU A 43 16.74 -4.58 -1.52
C GLU A 43 16.78 -3.87 -2.87
N GLU A 44 16.60 -2.56 -2.87
CA GLU A 44 17.44 -1.60 -3.58
C GLU A 44 16.96 -0.18 -3.25
N GLY A 45 17.75 0.53 -2.45
CA GLY A 45 17.64 1.98 -2.29
C GLY A 45 17.47 2.47 -0.84
N GLY A 46 18.57 2.51 -0.08
CA GLY A 46 18.71 3.41 1.06
C GLY A 46 18.92 2.73 2.40
N GLU A 47 20.18 2.63 2.80
CA GLU A 47 20.58 2.46 4.20
C GLU A 47 19.98 3.61 5.02
N GLY A 48 19.12 3.26 5.98
CA GLY A 48 18.43 4.23 6.82
C GLY A 48 17.10 3.68 7.28
N GLN A 49 17.15 2.68 8.17
CA GLN A 49 15.98 2.30 8.95
C GLN A 49 15.67 3.47 9.90
N GLU A 50 14.96 4.47 9.37
CA GLU A 50 14.52 5.65 10.10
C GLU A 50 13.55 5.22 11.19
N GLU A 51 14.00 5.29 12.45
CA GLU A 51 13.19 5.15 13.66
C GLU A 51 12.06 6.21 13.62
N GLY A 52 10.95 5.91 12.93
CA GLY A 52 9.84 6.85 12.78
C GLY A 52 9.01 6.72 11.49
N ALA A 53 9.46 5.96 10.48
CA ALA A 53 8.69 5.82 9.25
C ALA A 53 7.36 5.06 9.46
N THR A 54 6.28 5.61 8.92
CA THR A 54 4.94 5.00 8.92
C THR A 54 4.78 4.13 7.66
N ALA A 55 4.25 2.91 7.81
CA ALA A 55 3.87 2.09 6.66
C ALA A 55 2.62 2.69 5.98
N LEU A 56 2.76 3.18 4.76
CA LEU A 56 1.66 3.71 3.96
C LEU A 56 1.20 2.65 2.95
N HIS A 57 0.02 2.08 3.18
CA HIS A 57 -0.66 1.17 2.26
C HIS A 57 -1.49 1.96 1.27
N ILE A 58 -1.18 1.85 -0.02
CA ILE A 58 -1.88 2.52 -1.11
C ILE A 58 -2.67 1.47 -1.88
N ARG A 59 -3.97 1.71 -2.05
CA ARG A 59 -4.87 0.75 -2.71
C ARG A 59 -5.72 1.40 -3.78
N LEU A 60 -5.63 0.89 -5.01
CA LEU A 60 -6.47 1.27 -6.13
C LEU A 60 -7.76 0.46 -6.16
N ARG A 61 -8.88 1.12 -5.87
CA ARG A 61 -10.22 0.54 -5.95
C ARG A 61 -10.73 0.62 -7.38
N ARG A 62 -10.66 -0.50 -8.08
CA ARG A 62 -11.22 -0.70 -9.43
C ARG A 62 -12.72 -0.99 -9.33
N GLU A 63 -13.49 -0.05 -8.79
CA GLU A 63 -14.95 -0.19 -8.63
C GLU A 63 -15.66 0.75 -9.62
N GLY A 64 -16.53 0.18 -10.47
CA GLY A 64 -17.35 0.94 -11.43
C GLY A 64 -17.21 0.47 -12.88
N VAL A 65 -18.29 0.62 -13.66
CA VAL A 65 -18.29 0.35 -15.11
C VAL A 65 -17.42 1.41 -15.80
N GLY A 66 -16.39 0.98 -16.54
CA GLY A 66 -15.49 1.89 -17.27
C GLY A 66 -14.23 2.33 -16.52
N PHE A 67 -13.89 1.68 -15.40
CA PHE A 67 -12.59 1.90 -14.76
C PHE A 67 -11.45 1.53 -15.73
N PRO A 68 -10.40 2.36 -15.89
CA PRO A 68 -9.29 2.04 -16.78
C PRO A 68 -8.54 0.81 -16.27
N VAL A 69 -8.66 -0.30 -17.00
CA VAL A 69 -7.86 -1.51 -16.78
C VAL A 69 -6.63 -1.40 -17.69
N SER A 70 -5.60 -0.68 -17.25
CA SER A 70 -4.31 -0.76 -17.93
C SER A 70 -3.56 -2.00 -17.49
N SER A 71 -2.90 -2.66 -18.44
CA SER A 71 -1.89 -3.68 -18.18
C SER A 71 -0.56 -3.08 -17.69
N GLU A 72 -0.43 -1.76 -17.75
CA GLU A 72 0.76 -1.03 -17.29
C GLU A 72 0.72 -0.84 -15.77
N LYS A 73 1.87 -1.09 -15.13
CA LYS A 73 2.04 -0.82 -13.71
C LYS A 73 1.77 0.65 -13.42
N THR A 74 0.94 0.91 -12.42
CA THR A 74 0.60 2.29 -12.05
C THR A 74 1.64 2.82 -11.07
N ALA A 75 2.37 3.85 -11.46
CA ALA A 75 3.29 4.55 -10.57
C ALA A 75 2.53 5.53 -9.67
N VAL A 76 2.84 5.50 -8.38
CA VAL A 76 2.36 6.43 -7.37
C VAL A 76 3.55 7.21 -6.82
N GLN A 77 3.46 8.52 -6.89
CA GLN A 77 4.47 9.45 -6.40
C GLN A 77 3.95 10.16 -5.16
N LEU A 78 4.78 10.23 -4.13
CA LEU A 78 4.52 10.92 -2.88
C LEU A 78 5.43 12.13 -2.80
N TYR A 79 4.83 13.31 -2.71
CA TYR A 79 5.56 14.56 -2.59
C TYR A 79 5.37 15.15 -1.19
N PRO A 80 6.43 15.67 -0.54
CA PRO A 80 6.29 16.35 0.75
C PRO A 80 5.63 17.74 0.64
N ILE A 81 5.40 18.21 -0.60
CA ILE A 81 4.77 19.48 -0.95
C ILE A 81 3.68 19.27 -2.02
N ASN A 82 2.79 20.26 -2.17
CA ASN A 82 1.84 20.27 -3.27
C ASN A 82 2.52 20.78 -4.54
N MET A 83 2.88 19.88 -5.46
CA MET A 83 3.56 20.24 -6.71
C MET A 83 2.76 21.20 -7.60
N THR A 84 1.43 21.12 -7.60
CA THR A 84 0.59 22.05 -8.38
C THR A 84 0.58 23.44 -7.77
N ALA A 85 0.45 23.54 -6.44
CA ALA A 85 0.52 24.84 -5.78
C ALA A 85 1.92 25.47 -5.92
N ALA A 86 2.98 24.68 -5.74
CA ALA A 86 4.35 25.11 -5.98
C ALA A 86 4.53 25.60 -7.43
N ARG A 87 3.95 24.90 -8.41
CA ARG A 87 4.03 25.34 -9.81
C ARG A 87 3.34 26.69 -10.02
N ASN A 88 2.13 26.85 -9.50
CA ASN A 88 1.39 28.10 -9.62
C ASN A 88 2.14 29.27 -8.95
N GLU A 89 2.74 29.04 -7.78
CA GLU A 89 3.55 30.03 -7.07
C GLU A 89 4.79 30.43 -7.89
N PHE A 90 5.51 29.44 -8.41
CA PHE A 90 6.66 29.66 -9.28
C PHE A 90 6.31 30.46 -10.53
N ASP A 91 5.21 30.12 -11.20
CA ASP A 91 4.77 30.78 -12.44
C ASP A 91 4.24 32.21 -12.15
N SER A 92 3.78 32.49 -10.92
CA SER A 92 3.27 33.81 -10.52
C SER A 92 4.36 34.80 -10.11
N GLU A 93 5.54 34.31 -9.71
CA GLU A 93 6.64 35.15 -9.26
C GLU A 93 7.73 35.29 -10.33
N GLN A 94 8.21 36.52 -10.53
CA GLN A 94 9.36 36.74 -11.41
C GLN A 94 10.64 36.24 -10.73
N ARG A 95 11.12 35.08 -11.17
CA ARG A 95 12.34 34.43 -10.66
C ARG A 95 13.37 34.28 -11.79
N PRO A 96 14.05 35.37 -12.18
CA PRO A 96 14.99 35.33 -13.29
C PRO A 96 16.11 34.31 -13.03
N GLY A 97 16.26 33.35 -13.94
CA GLY A 97 17.33 32.36 -13.92
C GLY A 97 17.14 31.17 -12.97
N GLN A 98 16.11 31.15 -12.12
CA GLN A 98 15.81 30.00 -11.26
C GLN A 98 14.98 28.97 -12.03
N ARG A 99 15.34 27.69 -11.90
CA ARG A 99 14.54 26.59 -12.45
C ARG A 99 13.46 26.14 -11.45
N PHE A 100 12.38 25.57 -11.96
CA PHE A 100 11.30 25.07 -11.11
C PHE A 100 11.80 23.96 -10.17
N GLU A 101 12.70 23.10 -10.66
CA GLU A 101 13.26 21.99 -9.89
C GLU A 101 14.04 22.48 -8.66
N GLU A 102 14.79 23.58 -8.81
CA GLU A 102 15.53 24.21 -7.72
C GLU A 102 14.59 24.83 -6.68
N PHE A 103 13.50 25.45 -7.16
CA PHE A 103 12.47 25.98 -6.29
C PHE A 103 11.75 24.87 -5.52
N ALA A 104 11.34 23.81 -6.20
CA ALA A 104 10.68 22.66 -5.60
C ALA A 104 11.60 22.01 -4.57
N ALA A 105 12.88 21.77 -4.90
CA ALA A 105 13.87 21.22 -3.96
C ALA A 105 13.97 22.08 -2.69
N LYS A 106 14.00 23.42 -2.83
CA LYS A 106 14.02 24.34 -1.69
C LYS A 106 12.76 24.22 -0.81
N LEU A 107 11.58 24.04 -1.40
CA LEU A 107 10.33 23.85 -0.66
C LEU A 107 10.26 22.49 0.05
N MET A 108 10.84 21.46 -0.55
CA MET A 108 10.87 20.12 0.05
C MET A 108 11.85 20.02 1.23
N GLY A 109 12.92 20.83 1.20
CA GLY A 109 13.99 20.79 2.20
C GLY A 109 14.77 19.48 2.10
N ASP A 110 14.99 18.82 3.22
CA ASP A 110 15.71 17.54 3.26
C ASP A 110 14.83 16.34 2.83
N ARG A 111 13.53 16.55 2.63
CA ARG A 111 12.58 15.48 2.28
C ARG A 111 12.59 15.26 0.77
N GLN A 112 12.73 14.00 0.34
CA GLN A 112 12.70 13.64 -1.08
C GLN A 112 11.34 13.07 -1.49
N PRO A 113 10.95 13.22 -2.78
CA PRO A 113 9.81 12.50 -3.32
C PRO A 113 10.03 10.99 -3.24
N LEU A 114 8.98 10.23 -2.94
CA LEU A 114 9.00 8.77 -2.97
C LEU A 114 8.20 8.27 -4.16
N SER A 115 8.68 7.23 -4.83
CA SER A 115 7.99 6.60 -5.96
C SER A 115 7.77 5.13 -5.65
N VAL A 116 6.54 4.66 -5.84
CA VAL A 116 6.16 3.25 -5.64
C VAL A 116 5.24 2.79 -6.75
N GLU A 117 5.46 1.58 -7.25
CA GLU A 117 4.57 0.96 -8.24
C GLU A 117 3.49 0.13 -7.54
N LEU A 118 2.26 0.25 -8.02
CA LEU A 118 1.18 -0.66 -7.61
C LEU A 118 1.40 -2.04 -8.23
N ASP A 119 1.15 -3.08 -7.45
CA ASP A 119 1.15 -4.46 -7.90
C ASP A 119 -0.04 -4.78 -8.83
N ASP A 120 -0.13 -6.03 -9.28
CA ASP A 120 -1.22 -6.50 -10.16
C ASP A 120 -2.61 -6.33 -9.52
N ARG A 121 -2.68 -6.35 -8.18
CA ARG A 121 -3.90 -6.15 -7.38
C ARG A 121 -4.23 -4.67 -7.20
N GLY A 122 -3.34 -3.76 -7.63
CA GLY A 122 -3.48 -2.32 -7.44
C GLY A 122 -3.07 -1.88 -6.03
N GLU A 123 -2.23 -2.64 -5.34
CA GLU A 123 -1.80 -2.38 -3.97
C GLU A 123 -0.29 -2.10 -3.92
N ALA A 124 0.11 -1.23 -3.00
CA ALA A 124 1.51 -0.96 -2.71
C ALA A 124 1.68 -0.62 -1.23
N THR A 125 2.86 -0.90 -0.69
CA THR A 125 3.24 -0.49 0.67
C THR A 125 4.59 0.19 0.61
N VAL A 126 4.70 1.37 1.19
CA VAL A 126 5.94 2.15 1.24
C VAL A 126 6.13 2.75 2.63
N ALA A 127 7.35 2.73 3.13
CA ALA A 127 7.71 3.41 4.37
C ALA A 127 7.83 4.91 4.09
N VAL A 128 7.04 5.72 4.80
CA VAL A 128 6.97 7.17 4.58
C VAL A 128 7.24 7.89 5.90
N PRO A 129 8.17 8.88 5.93
CA PRO A 129 8.39 9.69 7.12
C PRO A 129 7.11 10.39 7.60
N PRO A 130 6.93 10.58 8.90
CA PRO A 130 5.74 11.23 9.44
C PRO A 130 5.67 12.69 8.96
N GLY A 131 4.45 13.15 8.67
CA GLY A 131 4.19 14.52 8.23
C GLY A 131 3.14 14.62 7.13
N LYS A 132 3.06 15.80 6.52
CA LYS A 132 2.14 16.08 5.41
C LYS A 132 2.79 15.69 4.09
N TRP A 133 2.08 14.86 3.33
CA TRP A 133 2.46 14.37 2.01
C TRP A 133 1.32 14.56 1.02
N TRP A 134 1.64 14.53 -0.26
CA TRP A 134 0.71 14.61 -1.37
C TRP A 134 0.90 13.39 -2.26
N VAL A 135 -0.15 12.58 -2.39
CA VAL A 135 -0.19 11.44 -3.28
C VAL A 135 -0.57 11.91 -4.68
N HIS A 136 0.30 11.64 -5.63
CA HIS A 136 0.10 11.84 -7.05
C HIS A 136 0.13 10.50 -7.76
N ALA A 137 -0.96 10.14 -8.43
CA ALA A 137 -1.04 8.92 -9.22
C ALA A 137 -1.82 9.20 -10.50
N THR A 138 -1.42 8.56 -11.59
CA THR A 138 -2.14 8.63 -12.86
C THR A 138 -2.33 7.23 -13.38
N VAL A 139 -3.59 6.85 -13.65
CA VAL A 139 -3.93 5.61 -14.33
C VAL A 139 -4.42 5.96 -15.72
N ASN A 140 -3.76 5.37 -16.71
CA ASN A 140 -4.14 5.48 -18.12
C ASN A 140 -5.08 4.34 -18.52
N GLY A 141 -5.92 4.53 -19.53
CA GLY A 141 -6.81 3.50 -20.08
C GLY A 141 -7.86 4.14 -20.98
N ALA A 142 -9.09 3.62 -20.97
CA ALA A 142 -10.22 4.27 -21.67
C ALA A 142 -10.53 5.66 -21.09
N LEU A 143 -10.26 5.84 -19.80
CA LEU A 143 -10.26 7.11 -19.09
C LEU A 143 -8.88 7.29 -18.44
N GLU A 144 -8.38 8.51 -18.45
CA GLU A 144 -7.24 8.92 -17.65
C GLU A 144 -7.74 9.47 -16.32
N LEU A 145 -7.38 8.78 -15.24
CA LEU A 145 -7.69 9.19 -13.87
C LEU A 145 -6.42 9.72 -13.22
N THR A 146 -6.49 10.94 -12.67
CA THR A 146 -5.39 11.52 -11.88
C THR A 146 -5.83 11.81 -10.46
N TRP A 147 -5.04 11.38 -9.49
CA TRP A 147 -5.23 11.66 -8.06
C TRP A 147 -4.22 12.69 -7.56
N ARG A 148 -4.69 13.59 -6.68
CA ARG A 148 -3.89 14.63 -6.03
C ARG A 148 -4.36 14.79 -4.58
N LEU A 149 -3.99 13.84 -3.73
CA LEU A 149 -4.60 13.70 -2.40
C LEU A 149 -3.62 14.13 -1.30
N PRO A 150 -4.02 15.07 -0.41
CA PRO A 150 -3.23 15.36 0.78
C PRO A 150 -3.38 14.24 1.81
N VAL A 151 -2.26 13.78 2.36
CA VAL A 151 -2.19 12.70 3.34
C VAL A 151 -1.34 13.13 4.52
N ASN A 152 -1.94 13.13 5.72
CA ASN A 152 -1.19 13.31 6.96
C ASN A 152 -0.67 11.96 7.48
N VAL A 153 0.59 11.64 7.22
CA VAL A 153 1.24 10.40 7.63
C VAL A 153 1.63 10.51 9.10
N ALA A 154 1.09 9.63 9.94
CA ALA A 154 1.37 9.59 11.37
C ALA A 154 1.09 8.18 11.90
N GLY A 155 1.78 7.81 12.99
CA GLY A 155 1.62 6.50 13.62
C GLY A 155 2.42 5.41 12.93
N ARG A 156 1.98 4.16 13.08
CA ARG A 156 2.69 2.97 12.54
C ARG A 156 2.23 2.59 11.16
N GLU A 157 0.94 2.76 10.87
CA GLU A 157 0.32 2.31 9.65
C GLU A 157 -0.76 3.29 9.21
N LYS A 158 -0.87 3.50 7.89
CA LYS A 158 -1.95 4.27 7.30
C LYS A 158 -2.34 3.71 5.95
N THR A 159 -3.63 3.75 5.62
CA THR A 159 -4.15 3.36 4.30
C THR A 159 -4.65 4.58 3.52
N VAL A 160 -4.34 4.61 2.23
CA VAL A 160 -4.85 5.58 1.25
C VAL A 160 -5.51 4.83 0.12
N GLU A 161 -6.79 5.12 -0.12
CA GLU A 161 -7.54 4.51 -1.21
C GLU A 161 -7.61 5.46 -2.41
N LEU A 162 -7.23 4.98 -3.58
CA LEU A 162 -7.39 5.64 -4.87
C LEU A 162 -8.65 5.09 -5.52
N THR A 163 -9.67 5.93 -5.64
CA THR A 163 -11.00 5.56 -6.16
C THR A 163 -11.39 6.52 -7.27
N GLN A 164 -12.32 6.14 -8.15
CA GLN A 164 -12.81 7.10 -9.15
C GLN A 164 -13.48 8.34 -8.52
N LYS A 165 -14.06 8.19 -7.32
CA LYS A 165 -14.78 9.27 -6.61
C LYS A 165 -13.85 10.34 -6.03
N ASN A 166 -12.61 9.98 -5.69
CA ASN A 166 -11.61 10.92 -5.18
C ASN A 166 -10.53 11.27 -6.21
N ALA A 167 -10.73 10.88 -7.47
CA ALA A 167 -9.91 11.36 -8.56
C ALA A 167 -10.08 12.88 -8.70
N TYR A 168 -8.95 13.58 -8.83
CA TYR A 168 -8.94 15.02 -9.06
C TYR A 168 -9.44 15.34 -10.48
N SER A 169 -9.05 14.53 -11.47
CA SER A 169 -9.51 14.69 -12.85
C SER A 169 -9.79 13.34 -13.50
N ILE A 170 -10.82 13.35 -14.35
CA ILE A 170 -11.23 12.24 -15.19
C ILE A 170 -11.25 12.76 -16.63
N ALA A 171 -10.30 12.35 -17.44
CA ALA A 171 -10.22 12.74 -18.85
C ALA A 171 -10.52 11.53 -19.75
N LYS A 172 -11.29 11.73 -20.83
CA LYS A 172 -11.50 10.68 -21.82
C LYS A 172 -10.37 10.76 -22.85
N LYS A 173 -9.63 9.67 -23.07
CA LYS A 173 -8.73 9.58 -24.23
C LYS A 173 -9.57 9.24 -25.46
N PHE A 174 -9.40 10.04 -26.51
CA PHE A 174 -10.04 9.86 -27.82
C PHE A 174 -9.07 9.18 -28.78
#